data_AF-A0A6N7FKW7-F1
#
_entry.id   AF-A0A6N7FKW7-F1
#
_cell.length_a   1.000
_cell.length_b   1.000
_cell.length_c   1.000
_cell.angle_alpha   90.00
_cell.angle_beta   90.00
_cell.angle_gamma   90.00
#
_symmetry.space_group_name_H-M   'P 1'
#
loop_
_entity.id
_entity.type
_entity.pdbx_description
1 polymer ?
#
loop_
_entity_poly.entity_id
_entity_poly.type
_entity_poly.pdbx_seq_one_letter_code
_entity_poly.pdbx_strand_id
1 'polypeptide(L)'
;MGRPRPAGPRRRRSRPPRCRRGLPGVPVGAPGGRRPPRPGRRARADGGPLSTGRPAKGQVEPATSAPPAAGSVQPMIVRELGDGRLLCINQTTHALQATSFCRRWGNDSFVAPQPYEPVMAGIFLHDNGWSEWEEEPEVRDDGYPMDFVHGPHWSAKLDLWRRGVARAFAQHPYSGVLVMRHAAILYRKAMHGLAGDERAATEAFVAEQDQWEVKARRLLCDQPGWSQHLTEAAVEANTRLLQFGDFAALAVTMPWPSGSPAAPCPTDLVGGFTELRLEHGEGFVTVDPWPYGPTSFEVAVHGRVLERDRFAGHEEYRAALAAAPVVELCWRVAPR
;
A
#
# COMPACT_ATOMS: atom_id res chain seq x y z
N MET A 1 -64.78 39.94 -22.97
CA MET A 1 -63.53 40.55 -22.44
C MET A 1 -62.64 39.39 -21.96
N GLY A 2 -61.34 39.27 -22.20
CA GLY A 2 -60.41 40.04 -23.05
C GLY A 2 -59.81 39.21 -24.20
N ARG A 3 -58.79 39.73 -24.90
CA ARG A 3 -58.29 39.24 -26.21
C ARG A 3 -57.15 38.20 -26.11
N PRO A 4 -56.93 37.33 -27.11
CA PRO A 4 -55.76 36.44 -27.21
C PRO A 4 -54.64 36.96 -28.16
N ARG A 5 -53.48 36.27 -28.12
CA ARG A 5 -52.31 36.32 -29.06
C ARG A 5 -51.33 37.51 -28.92
N PRO A 6 -50.05 37.42 -29.37
CA PRO A 6 -49.48 36.46 -30.34
C PRO A 6 -48.22 35.67 -29.89
N ALA A 7 -47.63 34.92 -30.83
CA ALA A 7 -46.47 34.03 -30.64
C ALA A 7 -45.31 34.35 -31.60
N GLY A 8 -44.08 33.98 -31.21
CA GLY A 8 -42.85 34.01 -32.04
C GLY A 8 -41.79 35.01 -31.55
N PRO A 9 -40.50 34.89 -31.96
CA PRO A 9 -39.97 34.05 -33.05
C PRO A 9 -39.01 32.92 -32.62
N ARG A 10 -38.53 32.14 -33.61
CA ARG A 10 -37.66 30.96 -33.44
C ARG A 10 -36.17 31.25 -33.62
N ARG A 11 -35.34 30.55 -32.84
CA ARG A 11 -33.98 30.01 -33.12
C ARG A 11 -32.90 30.92 -33.74
N ARG A 12 -31.70 30.87 -33.13
CA ARG A 12 -30.42 30.67 -33.85
C ARG A 12 -29.51 29.73 -33.05
N ARG A 13 -28.88 28.76 -33.74
CA ARG A 13 -27.80 27.93 -33.19
C ARG A 13 -26.46 28.52 -33.64
N SER A 14 -25.54 28.75 -32.72
CA SER A 14 -24.15 29.10 -33.03
C SER A 14 -23.34 27.84 -33.38
N ARG A 15 -22.47 27.94 -34.39
CA ARG A 15 -21.44 26.96 -34.76
C ARG A 15 -20.06 27.63 -34.59
N PRO A 16 -18.99 26.86 -34.29
CA PRO A 16 -17.67 27.43 -34.03
C PRO A 16 -16.98 27.93 -35.32
N PRO A 17 -16.02 28.86 -35.20
CA PRO A 17 -15.28 29.39 -36.35
C PRO A 17 -14.29 28.38 -36.93
N ARG A 18 -14.07 28.44 -38.25
CA ARG A 18 -12.99 27.74 -38.96
C ARG A 18 -11.93 28.74 -39.39
N CYS A 19 -10.68 28.56 -38.99
CA CYS A 19 -9.56 29.29 -39.58
C CYS A 19 -9.12 28.65 -40.91
N ARG A 20 -8.73 29.48 -41.89
CA ARG A 20 -8.15 29.06 -43.17
C ARG A 20 -6.85 29.81 -43.46
N ARG A 21 -5.78 29.03 -43.64
CA ARG A 21 -4.63 29.18 -44.56
C ARG A 21 -3.87 30.51 -44.65
N GLY A 22 -2.55 30.40 -44.44
CA GLY A 22 -1.50 31.20 -45.09
C GLY A 22 -0.26 30.33 -45.35
N LEU A 23 0.25 30.36 -46.59
CA LEU A 23 1.56 29.88 -47.09
C LEU A 23 2.23 31.12 -47.77
N PRO A 24 3.55 31.19 -48.10
CA PRO A 24 4.44 30.11 -48.61
C PRO A 24 5.95 30.20 -48.24
N GLY A 25 6.79 29.29 -48.77
CA GLY A 25 8.27 29.42 -48.80
C GLY A 25 9.06 28.10 -48.79
N VAL A 26 10.09 27.95 -49.64
CA VAL A 26 10.77 26.67 -50.04
C VAL A 26 12.23 27.00 -50.41
N PRO A 27 13.31 26.29 -49.93
CA PRO A 27 13.71 25.00 -50.55
C PRO A 27 14.51 23.94 -49.72
N VAL A 28 14.42 22.70 -50.24
CA VAL A 28 15.36 21.56 -50.36
C VAL A 28 16.73 21.57 -49.63
N GLY A 29 17.03 20.44 -48.96
CA GLY A 29 18.40 19.95 -48.69
C GLY A 29 18.42 18.50 -48.17
N ALA A 30 19.19 17.61 -48.82
CA ALA A 30 19.52 16.25 -48.37
C ALA A 30 21.06 16.09 -48.40
N PRO A 31 21.71 15.18 -47.62
CA PRO A 31 21.69 13.74 -47.94
C PRO A 31 21.90 12.71 -46.78
N GLY A 32 21.53 11.44 -47.03
CA GLY A 32 22.30 10.23 -46.66
C GLY A 32 22.38 9.73 -45.20
N GLY A 33 22.17 8.42 -44.96
CA GLY A 33 22.52 7.81 -43.66
C GLY A 33 21.87 6.46 -43.26
N ARG A 34 22.24 5.36 -43.93
CA ARG A 34 22.23 3.93 -43.50
C ARG A 34 21.32 3.44 -42.33
N ARG A 35 20.48 2.41 -42.62
CA ARG A 35 19.84 1.51 -41.63
C ARG A 35 20.73 0.29 -41.28
N PRO A 36 20.64 -0.28 -40.06
CA PRO A 36 21.13 -1.63 -39.74
C PRO A 36 20.07 -2.74 -40.01
N PRO A 37 20.48 -4.02 -40.19
CA PRO A 37 19.58 -5.12 -40.58
C PRO A 37 18.97 -5.92 -39.40
N ARG A 38 17.91 -6.69 -39.71
CA ARG A 38 17.28 -7.68 -38.81
C ARG A 38 17.87 -9.09 -39.04
N PRO A 39 17.98 -9.95 -38.01
CA PRO A 39 18.29 -11.38 -38.20
C PRO A 39 17.06 -12.19 -38.63
N GLY A 40 17.28 -13.23 -39.43
CA GLY A 40 16.23 -14.08 -40.02
C GLY A 40 16.13 -15.50 -39.42
N ARG A 41 15.00 -16.17 -39.69
CA ARG A 41 14.72 -17.58 -39.35
C ARG A 41 15.12 -18.57 -40.47
N ARG A 42 15.46 -19.81 -40.08
CA ARG A 42 15.21 -21.14 -40.73
C ARG A 42 15.59 -22.19 -39.64
N ALA A 43 14.75 -23.13 -39.19
CA ALA A 43 14.14 -24.30 -39.86
C ALA A 43 15.18 -25.33 -40.36
N ARG A 44 15.08 -26.66 -40.21
CA ARG A 44 14.30 -27.64 -39.40
C ARG A 44 14.68 -29.03 -39.98
N ALA A 45 14.94 -30.06 -39.16
CA ALA A 45 14.96 -31.52 -39.46
C ALA A 45 15.66 -32.24 -38.29
N ASP A 46 15.52 -33.52 -37.94
CA ASP A 46 14.48 -34.57 -37.96
C ASP A 46 15.24 -35.90 -37.72
N GLY A 47 14.75 -36.81 -36.85
CA GLY A 47 15.35 -38.14 -36.62
C GLY A 47 15.42 -38.62 -35.17
N GLY A 48 14.82 -39.78 -34.86
CA GLY A 48 15.00 -40.54 -33.60
C GLY A 48 15.31 -42.01 -33.91
N PRO A 49 14.95 -43.02 -33.07
CA PRO A 49 14.60 -42.98 -31.64
C PRO A 49 15.23 -44.13 -30.78
N LEU A 50 14.95 -44.12 -29.47
CA LEU A 50 14.87 -45.27 -28.51
C LEU A 50 16.10 -46.18 -28.23
N SER A 51 16.44 -46.30 -26.94
CA SER A 51 16.90 -47.55 -26.32
C SER A 51 16.46 -47.62 -24.84
N THR A 52 16.40 -48.82 -24.27
CA THR A 52 15.63 -49.19 -23.08
C THR A 52 16.46 -49.37 -21.80
N GLY A 53 15.92 -49.00 -20.64
CA GLY A 53 16.51 -49.38 -19.34
C GLY A 53 15.63 -49.08 -18.12
N ARG A 54 15.22 -50.12 -17.39
CA ARG A 54 14.64 -50.10 -16.03
C ARG A 54 15.49 -51.08 -15.20
N PRO A 55 15.93 -50.77 -13.97
CA PRO A 55 15.09 -50.93 -12.75
C PRO A 55 15.32 -49.73 -11.78
N ALA A 56 14.90 -49.68 -10.52
CA ALA A 56 14.23 -50.63 -9.61
C ALA A 56 13.22 -49.87 -8.70
N LYS A 57 12.39 -50.60 -7.94
CA LYS A 57 11.51 -50.01 -6.91
C LYS A 57 12.31 -49.75 -5.63
N GLY A 58 12.41 -48.50 -5.20
CA GLY A 58 12.72 -48.14 -3.81
C GLY A 58 11.42 -47.79 -3.06
N GLN A 59 11.23 -48.35 -1.87
CA GLN A 59 10.12 -47.95 -1.01
C GLN A 59 10.45 -46.58 -0.41
N VAL A 60 9.55 -45.61 -0.60
CA VAL A 60 9.60 -44.33 0.13
C VAL A 60 8.69 -44.50 1.33
N GLU A 61 9.27 -44.62 2.53
CA GLU A 61 8.51 -44.46 3.76
C GLU A 61 8.05 -43.00 3.86
N PRO A 62 6.79 -42.73 4.25
CA PRO A 62 6.35 -41.36 4.47
C PRO A 62 7.01 -40.85 5.74
N ALA A 63 8.04 -40.02 5.59
CA ALA A 63 8.53 -39.19 6.67
C ALA A 63 7.37 -38.30 7.15
N THR A 64 6.78 -38.64 8.29
CA THR A 64 5.76 -37.83 8.95
C THR A 64 6.45 -36.62 9.58
N SER A 65 6.81 -35.65 8.75
CA SER A 65 7.08 -34.29 9.22
C SER A 65 5.79 -33.80 9.89
N ALA A 66 5.85 -33.58 11.20
CA ALA A 66 4.82 -32.81 11.87
C ALA A 66 4.66 -31.46 11.13
N PRO A 67 3.44 -30.90 11.02
CA PRO A 67 3.30 -29.54 10.53
C PRO A 67 4.18 -28.62 11.38
N PRO A 68 4.80 -27.57 10.81
CA PRO A 68 5.48 -26.57 11.62
C PRO A 68 4.49 -26.07 12.68
N ALA A 69 4.96 -25.93 13.91
CA ALA A 69 4.16 -25.34 14.99
C ALA A 69 3.58 -24.02 14.47
N ALA A 70 2.27 -23.82 14.66
CA ALA A 70 1.54 -22.71 14.05
C ALA A 70 2.29 -21.40 14.32
N GLY A 71 2.82 -20.79 13.24
CA GLY A 71 3.80 -19.72 13.33
C GLY A 71 3.31 -18.62 14.25
N SER A 72 3.98 -18.46 15.39
CA SER A 72 3.69 -17.39 16.32
C SER A 72 4.18 -16.09 15.70
N VAL A 73 3.27 -15.41 15.00
CA VAL A 73 3.42 -14.04 14.53
C VAL A 73 3.79 -13.17 15.76
N GLN A 74 5.00 -12.58 15.77
CA GLN A 74 5.55 -11.85 16.90
C GLN A 74 5.71 -10.34 16.60
N PRO A 75 5.61 -9.46 17.60
CA PRO A 75 5.21 -8.07 17.40
C PRO A 75 6.35 -7.07 17.20
N MET A 76 5.98 -5.85 16.82
CA MET A 76 6.90 -4.80 16.37
C MET A 76 6.45 -3.36 16.69
N ILE A 77 5.15 -3.09 16.71
CA ILE A 77 4.61 -1.88 17.32
C ILE A 77 4.59 -2.15 18.83
N VAL A 78 5.38 -1.38 19.58
CA VAL A 78 5.48 -1.52 21.04
C VAL A 78 4.78 -0.33 21.67
N ARG A 79 3.63 -0.58 22.31
CA ARG A 79 2.82 0.43 23.00
C ARG A 79 2.93 0.24 24.50
N GLU A 80 3.37 1.27 25.20
CA GLU A 80 3.27 1.35 26.66
C GLU A 80 1.79 1.53 27.09
N LEU A 81 1.36 0.72 28.05
CA LEU A 81 0.08 0.84 28.72
C LEU A 81 0.25 1.66 30.02
N GLY A 82 -0.82 2.28 30.50
CA GLY A 82 -0.77 3.19 31.66
C GLY A 82 -0.39 2.54 33.00
N ASP A 83 -0.24 1.21 33.04
CA ASP A 83 0.19 0.40 34.18
C ASP A 83 1.63 -0.15 34.03
N GLY A 84 2.38 0.29 33.02
CA GLY A 84 3.78 -0.11 32.77
C GLY A 84 3.92 -1.42 31.98
N ARG A 85 2.82 -2.04 31.56
CA ARG A 85 2.84 -3.19 30.66
C ARG A 85 3.03 -2.75 29.22
N LEU A 86 3.50 -3.66 28.36
CA LEU A 86 3.62 -3.41 26.92
C LEU A 86 2.53 -4.17 26.18
N LEU A 87 1.77 -3.48 25.33
CA LEU A 87 0.99 -4.10 24.27
C LEU A 87 1.83 -4.11 23.00
N CYS A 88 2.16 -5.30 22.53
CA CYS A 88 3.01 -5.48 21.38
C CYS A 88 2.16 -6.00 20.21
N ILE A 89 2.12 -5.24 19.11
CA ILE A 89 1.26 -5.44 17.93
C ILE A 89 2.14 -5.67 16.68
N ASN A 90 1.68 -6.47 15.74
CA ASN A 90 2.34 -6.68 14.45
C ASN A 90 1.97 -5.57 13.44
N GLN A 91 2.91 -5.14 12.61
CA GLN A 91 2.68 -4.29 11.44
C GLN A 91 1.64 -4.93 10.50
N THR A 92 1.74 -6.24 10.27
CA THR A 92 0.72 -7.00 9.51
C THR A 92 -0.67 -6.95 10.15
N THR A 93 -0.77 -6.75 11.48
CA THR A 93 -2.05 -6.58 12.19
C THR A 93 -2.51 -5.11 12.20
N HIS A 94 -1.61 -4.12 12.23
CA HIS A 94 -1.97 -2.72 12.02
C HIS A 94 -2.48 -2.47 10.59
N ALA A 95 -1.93 -3.14 9.58
CA ALA A 95 -2.43 -3.08 8.21
C ALA A 95 -3.88 -3.62 8.06
N LEU A 96 -4.27 -4.62 8.85
CA LEU A 96 -5.66 -5.07 8.95
C LEU A 96 -6.56 -4.01 9.63
N GLN A 97 -6.05 -3.31 10.64
CA GLN A 97 -6.75 -2.19 11.28
C GLN A 97 -6.90 -0.98 10.33
N ALA A 98 -5.85 -0.61 9.60
CA ALA A 98 -5.84 0.42 8.56
C ALA A 98 -6.90 0.14 7.49
N THR A 99 -7.00 -1.13 7.05
CA THR A 99 -8.06 -1.58 6.14
C THR A 99 -9.45 -1.44 6.77
N SER A 100 -9.59 -1.66 8.08
CA SER A 100 -10.86 -1.51 8.81
C SER A 100 -11.32 -0.05 8.93
N PHE A 101 -10.40 0.92 8.97
CA PHE A 101 -10.71 2.34 8.77
C PHE A 101 -11.18 2.60 7.34
N CYS A 102 -10.43 2.19 6.31
CA CYS A 102 -10.71 2.59 4.93
C CYS A 102 -11.89 1.86 4.24
N ARG A 103 -12.26 0.64 4.65
CA ARG A 103 -13.31 -0.17 4.00
C ARG A 103 -14.73 0.44 4.02
N ARG A 104 -14.96 1.49 4.82
CA ARG A 104 -16.26 2.19 4.94
C ARG A 104 -16.25 3.57 4.31
N TRP A 105 -15.14 3.96 3.67
CA TRP A 105 -14.97 5.25 3.03
C TRP A 105 -15.95 5.41 1.88
N GLY A 106 -16.70 6.52 1.88
CA GLY A 106 -17.68 6.83 0.84
C GLY A 106 -19.01 7.35 1.39
N ASN A 107 -19.41 8.56 0.97
CA ASN A 107 -20.74 9.15 1.16
C ASN A 107 -20.99 10.23 0.07
N ASP A 108 -21.94 11.14 0.26
CA ASP A 108 -22.27 12.18 -0.74
C ASP A 108 -21.13 13.19 -1.00
N SER A 109 -20.19 13.35 -0.07
CA SER A 109 -19.04 14.27 -0.15
C SER A 109 -17.70 13.58 -0.39
N PHE A 110 -17.64 12.26 -0.24
CA PHE A 110 -16.44 11.45 -0.36
C PHE A 110 -16.72 10.27 -1.28
N VAL A 111 -16.00 10.13 -2.39
CA VAL A 111 -16.16 8.97 -3.26
C VAL A 111 -15.61 7.71 -2.61
N ALA A 112 -16.31 6.58 -2.75
CA ALA A 112 -15.78 5.28 -2.37
C ALA A 112 -14.54 4.93 -3.23
N PRO A 113 -13.52 4.25 -2.68
CA PRO A 113 -12.31 3.89 -3.43
C PRO A 113 -12.61 3.03 -4.66
N GLN A 114 -11.95 3.31 -5.77
CA GLN A 114 -12.09 2.54 -7.01
C GLN A 114 -10.75 2.29 -7.69
N PRO A 115 -10.46 1.04 -8.12
CA PRO A 115 -11.31 -0.15 -8.00
C PRO A 115 -11.26 -0.69 -6.57
N TYR A 116 -12.41 -1.02 -5.99
CA TYR A 116 -12.52 -1.28 -4.55
C TYR A 116 -11.59 -2.40 -4.04
N GLU A 117 -11.70 -3.62 -4.58
CA GLU A 117 -10.93 -4.77 -4.08
C GLU A 117 -9.40 -4.58 -4.19
N PRO A 118 -8.82 -4.12 -5.32
CA PRO A 118 -7.38 -3.88 -5.39
C PRO A 118 -6.89 -2.73 -4.50
N VAL A 119 -7.73 -1.73 -4.20
CA VAL A 119 -7.38 -0.68 -3.24
C VAL A 119 -7.36 -1.24 -1.82
N MET A 120 -8.42 -1.95 -1.41
CA MET A 120 -8.46 -2.59 -0.08
C MET A 120 -7.33 -3.60 0.11
N ALA A 121 -7.01 -4.41 -0.90
CA ALA A 121 -5.85 -5.30 -0.88
C ALA A 121 -4.52 -4.53 -0.78
N GLY A 122 -4.39 -3.37 -1.43
CA GLY A 122 -3.21 -2.51 -1.30
C GLY A 122 -3.01 -1.98 0.13
N ILE A 123 -4.09 -1.58 0.80
CA ILE A 123 -4.06 -1.13 2.21
C ILE A 123 -3.76 -2.31 3.14
N PHE A 124 -4.41 -3.45 2.94
CA PHE A 124 -4.17 -4.65 3.76
C PHE A 124 -2.74 -5.18 3.65
N LEU A 125 -2.11 -5.02 2.48
CA LEU A 125 -0.77 -5.55 2.21
C LEU A 125 0.34 -4.53 2.40
N HIS A 126 0.09 -3.27 2.80
CA HIS A 126 1.15 -2.24 2.73
C HIS A 126 2.42 -2.63 3.50
N ASP A 127 2.26 -3.22 4.68
CA ASP A 127 3.36 -3.69 5.53
C ASP A 127 3.56 -5.22 5.54
N ASN A 128 3.12 -5.94 4.49
CA ASN A 128 3.32 -7.40 4.38
C ASN A 128 4.79 -7.86 4.26
N GLY A 129 5.73 -6.92 4.06
CA GLY A 129 7.16 -7.20 4.00
C GLY A 129 7.78 -7.54 5.35
N TRP A 130 7.18 -7.05 6.43
CA TRP A 130 7.70 -7.20 7.80
C TRP A 130 7.55 -8.61 8.38
N SER A 131 6.67 -9.45 7.82
CA SER A 131 6.30 -10.76 8.36
C SER A 131 7.50 -11.64 8.76
N GLU A 132 8.59 -11.65 7.98
CA GLU A 132 9.77 -12.46 8.31
C GLU A 132 10.57 -11.91 9.50
N TRP A 133 10.64 -10.59 9.64
CA TRP A 133 11.31 -9.99 10.80
C TRP A 133 10.47 -10.18 12.07
N GLU A 134 9.15 -10.18 11.91
CA GLU A 134 8.15 -10.50 12.95
C GLU A 134 8.19 -11.97 13.42
N GLU A 135 8.96 -12.85 12.78
CA GLU A 135 9.16 -14.23 13.28
C GLU A 135 10.32 -14.32 14.30
N GLU A 136 11.28 -13.38 14.25
CA GLU A 136 12.51 -13.39 15.07
C GLU A 136 12.73 -12.09 15.87
N PRO A 137 11.73 -11.57 16.60
CA PRO A 137 11.78 -10.22 17.17
C PRO A 137 12.94 -10.10 18.18
N GLU A 138 13.54 -8.91 18.20
CA GLU A 138 14.78 -8.64 18.92
C GLU A 138 14.54 -7.73 20.14
N VAL A 139 15.59 -7.55 20.95
CA VAL A 139 15.63 -6.52 22.00
C VAL A 139 16.78 -5.59 21.70
N ARG A 140 16.64 -4.34 22.12
CA ARG A 140 17.68 -3.32 22.08
C ARG A 140 18.74 -3.60 23.15
N ASP A 141 19.89 -2.92 23.05
CA ASP A 141 20.99 -2.99 24.03
C ASP A 141 20.56 -2.59 25.46
N ASP A 142 19.48 -1.80 25.60
CA ASP A 142 18.89 -1.41 26.89
C ASP A 142 17.85 -2.41 27.43
N GLY A 143 17.70 -3.57 26.77
CA GLY A 143 16.77 -4.64 27.12
C GLY A 143 15.31 -4.40 26.72
N TYR A 144 14.97 -3.25 26.12
CA TYR A 144 13.62 -2.96 25.66
C TYR A 144 13.33 -3.71 24.34
N PRO A 145 12.09 -4.17 24.09
CA PRO A 145 11.69 -4.70 22.79
C PRO A 145 12.11 -3.81 21.61
N MET A 146 12.64 -4.43 20.55
CA MET A 146 12.94 -3.71 19.31
C MET A 146 11.63 -3.37 18.59
N ASP A 147 11.47 -2.11 18.19
CA ASP A 147 10.30 -1.62 17.45
C ASP A 147 10.64 -1.22 16.00
N PHE A 148 9.61 -0.99 15.18
CA PHE A 148 9.75 -0.62 13.76
C PHE A 148 10.44 0.73 13.52
N VAL A 149 10.50 1.60 14.53
CA VAL A 149 11.17 2.91 14.41
C VAL A 149 12.67 2.69 14.53
N HIS A 150 13.10 1.97 15.56
CA HIS A 150 14.51 1.74 15.89
C HIS A 150 15.17 0.60 15.07
N GLY A 151 14.41 -0.43 14.69
CA GLY A 151 14.93 -1.60 13.97
C GLY A 151 14.05 -2.07 12.81
N PRO A 152 14.55 -2.97 11.95
CA PRO A 152 15.95 -3.38 11.84
C PRO A 152 16.84 -2.28 11.24
N HIS A 153 18.12 -2.59 10.99
CA HIS A 153 19.02 -1.74 10.22
C HIS A 153 18.42 -1.34 8.85
N TRP A 154 18.73 -0.14 8.35
CA TRP A 154 18.10 0.45 7.16
C TRP A 154 18.14 -0.45 5.92
N SER A 155 19.21 -1.24 5.73
CA SER A 155 19.34 -2.14 4.58
C SER A 155 18.28 -3.25 4.61
N ALA A 156 18.04 -3.85 5.77
CA ALA A 156 16.98 -4.82 5.98
C ALA A 156 15.58 -4.19 5.84
N LYS A 157 15.42 -2.90 6.22
CA LYS A 157 14.19 -2.14 5.94
C LYS A 157 13.97 -1.95 4.44
N LEU A 158 14.99 -1.65 3.64
CA LEU A 158 14.80 -1.57 2.18
C LEU A 158 14.40 -2.93 1.58
N ASP A 159 14.99 -4.02 2.07
CA ASP A 159 14.71 -5.36 1.55
C ASP A 159 13.34 -5.91 1.96
N LEU A 160 12.84 -5.62 3.17
CA LEU A 160 11.46 -5.96 3.54
C LEU A 160 10.45 -5.18 2.67
N TRP A 161 10.71 -3.91 2.35
CA TRP A 161 9.85 -3.15 1.43
C TRP A 161 9.88 -3.73 0.01
N ARG A 162 11.04 -4.13 -0.51
CA ARG A 162 11.16 -4.84 -1.80
C ARG A 162 10.33 -6.13 -1.82
N ARG A 163 10.39 -6.94 -0.76
CA ARG A 163 9.57 -8.16 -0.61
C ARG A 163 8.08 -7.83 -0.56
N GLY A 164 7.69 -6.84 0.25
CA GLY A 164 6.31 -6.39 0.42
C GLY A 164 5.67 -5.92 -0.90
N VAL A 165 6.37 -5.05 -1.65
CA VAL A 165 5.96 -4.58 -2.98
C VAL A 165 5.81 -5.75 -3.96
N ALA A 166 6.80 -6.64 -4.03
CA ALA A 166 6.77 -7.78 -4.94
C ALA A 166 5.60 -8.73 -4.67
N ARG A 167 5.28 -9.00 -3.39
CA ARG A 167 4.13 -9.81 -2.95
C ARG A 167 2.80 -9.15 -3.30
N ALA A 168 2.62 -7.86 -2.96
CA ALA A 168 1.41 -7.12 -3.27
C ALA A 168 1.16 -7.05 -4.79
N PHE A 169 2.21 -6.83 -5.59
CA PHE A 169 2.13 -6.84 -7.05
C PHE A 169 1.78 -8.23 -7.62
N ALA A 170 2.32 -9.30 -7.03
CA ALA A 170 2.05 -10.67 -7.45
C ALA A 170 0.60 -11.10 -7.19
N GLN A 171 -0.04 -10.57 -6.13
CA GLN A 171 -1.47 -10.73 -5.91
C GLN A 171 -2.30 -9.86 -6.87
N HIS A 172 -1.99 -8.58 -7.00
CA HIS A 172 -2.63 -7.70 -7.96
C HIS A 172 -1.75 -6.48 -8.34
N PRO A 173 -1.48 -6.20 -9.64
CA PRO A 173 -0.57 -5.13 -10.04
C PRO A 173 -0.94 -3.74 -9.50
N TYR A 174 -2.23 -3.40 -9.42
CA TYR A 174 -2.69 -2.14 -8.82
C TYR A 174 -2.44 -2.04 -7.31
N SER A 175 -2.58 -3.14 -6.56
CA SER A 175 -2.26 -3.17 -5.13
C SER A 175 -0.77 -2.96 -4.92
N GLY A 176 0.07 -3.60 -5.75
CA GLY A 176 1.51 -3.33 -5.79
C GLY A 176 1.88 -1.87 -6.09
N VAL A 177 1.11 -1.15 -6.93
CA VAL A 177 1.30 0.30 -7.15
C VAL A 177 1.06 1.11 -5.87
N LEU A 178 0.01 0.79 -5.10
CA LEU A 178 -0.28 1.52 -3.87
C LEU A 178 0.80 1.29 -2.80
N VAL A 179 1.21 0.02 -2.62
CA VAL A 179 2.28 -0.34 -1.66
C VAL A 179 3.61 0.33 -2.04
N MET A 180 4.02 0.26 -3.32
CA MET A 180 5.29 0.88 -3.74
C MET A 180 5.25 2.42 -3.71
N ARG A 181 4.10 3.06 -4.00
CA ARG A 181 3.95 4.52 -3.86
C ARG A 181 4.07 4.95 -2.41
N HIS A 182 3.37 4.26 -1.51
CA HIS A 182 3.44 4.53 -0.08
C HIS A 182 4.90 4.43 0.42
N ALA A 183 5.58 3.32 0.11
CA ALA A 183 7.00 3.15 0.41
C ALA A 183 7.87 4.27 -0.17
N ALA A 184 7.74 4.58 -1.46
CA ALA A 184 8.52 5.62 -2.13
C ALA A 184 8.27 7.02 -1.52
N ILE A 185 7.05 7.34 -1.06
CA ILE A 185 6.76 8.60 -0.38
C ILE A 185 7.44 8.66 1.00
N LEU A 186 7.36 7.58 1.80
CA LEU A 186 8.04 7.50 3.09
C LEU A 186 9.56 7.69 2.94
N TYR A 187 10.18 6.96 2.01
CA TYR A 187 11.64 7.03 1.82
C TYR A 187 12.10 8.35 1.17
N ARG A 188 11.34 8.95 0.24
CA ARG A 188 11.62 10.31 -0.25
C ARG A 188 11.60 11.34 0.88
N LYS A 189 10.65 11.23 1.83
CA LYS A 189 10.59 12.10 3.01
C LYS A 189 11.78 11.88 3.95
N ALA A 190 12.14 10.62 4.22
CA ALA A 190 13.26 10.28 5.10
C ALA A 190 14.63 10.72 4.53
N MET A 191 14.81 10.60 3.21
CA MET A 191 16.06 10.87 2.46
C MET A 191 16.71 12.22 2.78
N HIS A 192 15.94 13.25 3.16
CA HIS A 192 16.47 14.55 3.56
C HIS A 192 17.38 14.51 4.79
N GLY A 193 17.25 13.52 5.66
CA GLY A 193 18.11 13.32 6.84
C GLY A 193 19.23 12.30 6.66
N LEU A 194 19.33 11.63 5.51
CA LEU A 194 20.23 10.50 5.29
C LEU A 194 21.56 10.93 4.66
N ALA A 195 22.63 10.17 4.92
CA ALA A 195 23.95 10.39 4.36
C ALA A 195 24.63 9.06 3.96
N GLY A 196 25.74 9.14 3.23
CA GLY A 196 26.57 7.98 2.87
C GLY A 196 25.80 6.86 2.14
N ASP A 197 26.15 5.62 2.48
CA ASP A 197 25.62 4.40 1.84
C ASP A 197 24.11 4.25 2.02
N GLU A 198 23.57 4.62 3.19
CA GLU A 198 22.13 4.59 3.48
C GLU A 198 21.35 5.48 2.51
N ARG A 199 21.85 6.70 2.28
CA ARG A 199 21.25 7.62 1.32
C ARG A 199 21.34 7.07 -0.10
N ALA A 200 22.51 6.59 -0.53
CA ALA A 200 22.69 6.06 -1.88
C ALA A 200 21.79 4.84 -2.16
N ALA A 201 21.67 3.94 -1.18
CA ALA A 201 20.77 2.79 -1.26
C ALA A 201 19.29 3.21 -1.23
N THR A 202 18.92 4.25 -0.49
CA THR A 202 17.56 4.80 -0.46
C THR A 202 17.20 5.48 -1.79
N GLU A 203 18.12 6.23 -2.40
CA GLU A 203 17.96 6.82 -3.74
C GLU A 203 17.75 5.72 -4.80
N ALA A 204 18.54 4.65 -4.74
CA ALA A 204 18.37 3.48 -5.62
C ALA A 204 17.01 2.78 -5.40
N PHE A 205 16.62 2.52 -4.15
CA PHE A 205 15.33 1.92 -3.80
C PHE A 205 14.15 2.73 -4.33
N VAL A 206 14.17 4.06 -4.20
CA VAL A 206 13.11 4.94 -4.73
C VAL A 206 13.04 4.84 -6.26
N ALA A 207 14.19 4.81 -6.95
CA ALA A 207 14.26 4.65 -8.40
C ALA A 207 13.84 3.25 -8.89
N GLU A 208 13.94 2.21 -8.06
CA GLU A 208 13.33 0.90 -8.32
C GLU A 208 11.80 0.96 -8.24
N GLN A 209 11.24 1.70 -7.27
CA GLN A 209 9.77 1.76 -7.07
C GLN A 209 9.05 2.36 -8.27
N ASP A 210 9.57 3.44 -8.85
CA ASP A 210 8.96 4.09 -10.02
C ASP A 210 8.85 3.16 -11.25
N GLN A 211 9.68 2.11 -11.34
CA GLN A 211 9.60 1.11 -12.42
C GLN A 211 8.40 0.17 -12.28
N TRP A 212 7.95 -0.10 -11.06
CA TRP A 212 6.75 -0.91 -10.82
C TRP A 212 5.48 -0.23 -11.32
N GLU A 213 5.40 1.10 -11.27
CA GLU A 213 4.25 1.82 -11.82
C GLU A 213 4.15 1.66 -13.33
N VAL A 214 5.28 1.83 -14.03
CA VAL A 214 5.37 1.63 -15.48
C VAL A 214 4.99 0.20 -15.85
N LYS A 215 5.38 -0.79 -15.04
CA LYS A 215 5.01 -2.20 -15.23
C LYS A 215 3.51 -2.43 -15.02
N ALA A 216 2.91 -1.93 -13.93
CA ALA A 216 1.47 -2.04 -13.68
C ALA A 216 0.64 -1.38 -14.78
N ARG A 217 1.00 -0.16 -15.17
CA ARG A 217 0.33 0.58 -16.26
C ARG A 217 0.32 -0.24 -17.56
N ARG A 218 1.44 -0.88 -17.93
CA ARG A 218 1.53 -1.77 -19.11
C ARG A 218 0.68 -3.04 -19.01
N LEU A 219 0.49 -3.59 -17.81
CA LEU A 219 -0.32 -4.79 -17.61
C LEU A 219 -1.84 -4.50 -17.58
N LEU A 220 -2.22 -3.29 -17.18
CA LEU A 220 -3.61 -2.92 -16.92
C LEU A 220 -4.21 -1.98 -17.99
N CYS A 221 -3.41 -1.23 -18.78
CA CYS A 221 -3.96 -0.23 -19.72
C CYS A 221 -4.87 -0.81 -20.81
N ASP A 222 -4.58 -2.03 -21.27
CA ASP A 222 -5.32 -2.70 -22.34
C ASP A 222 -6.53 -3.49 -21.80
N GLN A 223 -6.69 -3.59 -20.48
CA GLN A 223 -7.81 -4.27 -19.83
C GLN A 223 -9.07 -3.39 -19.83
N PRO A 224 -10.25 -3.90 -20.21
CA PRO A 224 -11.49 -3.13 -20.20
C PRO A 224 -11.78 -2.48 -18.84
N GLY A 225 -12.14 -1.20 -18.85
CA GLY A 225 -12.51 -0.44 -17.64
C GLY A 225 -11.35 0.12 -16.80
N TRP A 226 -10.10 -0.25 -17.07
CA TRP A 226 -8.96 0.12 -16.22
C TRP A 226 -8.42 1.54 -16.42
N SER A 227 -8.59 2.12 -17.60
CA SER A 227 -7.99 3.42 -17.97
C SER A 227 -8.33 4.57 -17.00
N GLN A 228 -9.55 4.60 -16.46
CA GLN A 228 -10.00 5.60 -15.48
C GLN A 228 -9.24 5.49 -14.14
N HIS A 229 -8.96 4.27 -13.68
CA HIS A 229 -8.29 3.99 -12.40
C HIS A 229 -6.77 4.23 -12.46
N LEU A 230 -6.21 4.23 -13.67
CA LEU A 230 -4.80 4.49 -13.95
C LEU A 230 -4.50 5.97 -14.19
N THR A 231 -5.45 6.89 -14.03
CA THR A 231 -5.14 8.33 -14.06
C THR A 231 -4.29 8.71 -12.84
N GLU A 232 -3.44 9.73 -12.98
CA GLU A 232 -2.59 10.18 -11.86
C GLU A 232 -3.43 10.59 -10.64
N ALA A 233 -4.54 11.29 -10.87
CA ALA A 233 -5.46 11.68 -9.81
C ALA A 233 -6.12 10.50 -9.09
N ALA A 234 -6.55 9.45 -9.82
CA ALA A 234 -7.15 8.27 -9.20
C ALA A 234 -6.13 7.45 -8.39
N VAL A 235 -4.89 7.30 -8.90
CA VAL A 235 -3.82 6.60 -8.19
C VAL A 235 -3.37 7.39 -6.95
N GLU A 236 -3.24 8.72 -7.05
CA GLU A 236 -2.91 9.58 -5.91
C GLU A 236 -4.03 9.56 -4.86
N ALA A 237 -5.31 9.65 -5.26
CA ALA A 237 -6.44 9.54 -4.34
C ALA A 237 -6.42 8.23 -3.54
N ASN A 238 -6.25 7.09 -4.22
CA ASN A 238 -6.14 5.79 -3.55
C ASN A 238 -4.86 5.67 -2.70
N THR A 239 -3.75 6.32 -3.09
CA THR A 239 -2.52 6.39 -2.29
C THR A 239 -2.72 7.20 -1.01
N ARG A 240 -3.46 8.31 -1.07
CA ARG A 240 -3.83 9.11 0.11
C ARG A 240 -4.79 8.38 1.04
N LEU A 241 -5.71 7.58 0.51
CA LEU A 241 -6.57 6.72 1.34
C LEU A 241 -5.74 5.66 2.09
N LEU A 242 -4.71 5.10 1.46
CA LEU A 242 -3.77 4.18 2.14
C LEU A 242 -3.01 4.92 3.26
N GLN A 243 -2.43 6.09 2.97
CA GLN A 243 -1.75 6.91 3.98
C GLN A 243 -2.66 7.33 5.14
N PHE A 244 -3.93 7.62 4.88
CA PHE A 244 -4.91 7.88 5.93
C PHE A 244 -5.16 6.64 6.79
N GLY A 245 -5.34 5.46 6.19
CA GLY A 245 -5.59 4.21 6.93
C GLY A 245 -4.42 3.84 7.84
N ASP A 246 -3.20 3.91 7.31
CA ASP A 246 -1.95 3.73 8.07
C ASP A 246 -1.87 4.72 9.24
N PHE A 247 -1.98 6.03 8.97
CA PHE A 247 -1.99 7.08 9.99
C PHE A 247 -3.07 6.87 11.06
N ALA A 248 -4.30 6.52 10.68
CA ALA A 248 -5.42 6.35 11.61
C ALA A 248 -5.22 5.13 12.52
N ALA A 249 -4.66 4.04 12.00
CA ALA A 249 -4.27 2.88 12.80
C ALA A 249 -3.10 3.20 13.73
N LEU A 250 -2.05 3.87 13.25
CA LEU A 250 -0.92 4.29 14.08
C LEU A 250 -1.32 5.30 15.17
N ALA A 251 -2.21 6.25 14.89
CA ALA A 251 -2.68 7.23 15.87
C ALA A 251 -3.35 6.60 17.11
N VAL A 252 -4.09 5.49 16.94
CA VAL A 252 -4.74 4.80 18.07
C VAL A 252 -3.87 3.71 18.71
N THR A 253 -2.81 3.24 18.03
CA THR A 253 -1.92 2.18 18.52
C THR A 253 -0.66 2.71 19.19
N MET A 254 -0.08 3.80 18.66
CA MET A 254 1.04 4.52 19.24
C MET A 254 0.55 5.52 20.31
N PRO A 255 1.40 5.91 21.28
CA PRO A 255 1.09 6.95 22.27
C PRO A 255 1.20 8.37 21.67
N TRP A 256 0.60 8.60 20.50
CA TRP A 256 0.66 9.89 19.81
C TRP A 256 -0.39 10.89 20.35
N PRO A 257 -0.11 12.21 20.29
CA PRO A 257 -1.10 13.22 20.67
C PRO A 257 -2.33 13.25 19.75
N SER A 258 -3.50 13.14 20.39
CA SER A 258 -4.82 13.29 19.79
C SER A 258 -5.03 14.70 19.21
N GLY A 259 -5.86 14.81 18.16
CA GLY A 259 -6.21 16.08 17.50
C GLY A 259 -5.29 16.49 16.35
N SER A 260 -4.27 15.70 16.04
CA SER A 260 -3.36 15.91 14.90
C SER A 260 -4.14 15.82 13.56
N PRO A 261 -3.92 16.74 12.61
CA PRO A 261 -4.53 16.64 11.29
C PRO A 261 -3.90 15.50 10.49
N ALA A 262 -4.72 14.73 9.79
CA ALA A 262 -4.26 13.79 8.77
C ALA A 262 -3.71 14.57 7.56
N ALA A 263 -2.86 13.90 6.75
CA ALA A 263 -2.53 14.41 5.42
C ALA A 263 -3.82 14.57 4.57
N PRO A 264 -3.84 15.46 3.55
CA PRO A 264 -5.02 15.68 2.72
C PRO A 264 -5.59 14.37 2.14
N CYS A 265 -6.84 14.10 2.48
CA CYS A 265 -7.58 12.88 2.18
C CYS A 265 -8.48 13.07 0.94
N PRO A 266 -8.72 12.02 0.14
CA PRO A 266 -9.43 12.15 -1.13
C PRO A 266 -10.94 12.36 -0.95
N THR A 267 -11.49 13.42 -1.55
CA THR A 267 -12.94 13.60 -1.71
C THR A 267 -13.44 12.98 -3.02
N ASP A 268 -12.60 12.96 -4.05
CA ASP A 268 -12.91 12.37 -5.36
C ASP A 268 -11.71 11.62 -5.98
N LEU A 269 -11.86 11.10 -7.21
CA LEU A 269 -10.80 10.42 -7.98
C LEU A 269 -10.20 11.31 -9.11
N VAL A 270 -10.51 12.61 -9.12
CA VAL A 270 -10.12 13.57 -10.16
C VAL A 270 -9.25 14.72 -9.64
N GLY A 271 -9.00 14.80 -8.33
CA GLY A 271 -8.02 15.67 -7.69
C GLY A 271 -8.52 16.46 -6.48
N GLY A 272 -9.73 16.20 -6.00
CA GLY A 272 -10.28 16.81 -4.78
C GLY A 272 -9.74 16.17 -3.51
N PHE A 273 -9.29 17.02 -2.58
CA PHE A 273 -8.79 16.61 -1.26
C PHE A 273 -9.26 17.56 -0.16
N THR A 274 -9.38 17.05 1.07
CA THR A 274 -9.62 17.84 2.28
C THR A 274 -8.73 17.37 3.43
N GLU A 275 -8.37 18.27 4.35
CA GLU A 275 -7.83 17.85 5.66
C GLU A 275 -8.93 17.13 6.45
N LEU A 276 -8.56 16.07 7.19
CA LEU A 276 -9.39 15.44 8.21
C LEU A 276 -8.71 15.60 9.57
N ARG A 277 -9.49 15.88 10.61
CA ARG A 277 -9.04 15.85 12.00
C ARG A 277 -9.48 14.54 12.64
N LEU A 278 -8.56 13.88 13.34
CA LEU A 278 -8.84 12.72 14.16
C LEU A 278 -8.60 13.09 15.62
N GLU A 279 -9.59 12.85 16.48
CA GLU A 279 -9.42 12.88 17.93
C GLU A 279 -9.68 11.46 18.46
N HIS A 280 -8.84 10.97 19.35
CA HIS A 280 -8.98 9.63 19.92
C HIS A 280 -8.76 9.65 21.43
N GLY A 281 -9.20 8.58 22.08
CA GLY A 281 -8.99 8.30 23.49
C GLY A 281 -9.20 6.81 23.77
N GLU A 282 -9.54 6.49 25.01
CA GLU A 282 -9.89 5.12 25.40
C GLU A 282 -11.26 4.74 24.78
N GLY A 283 -11.28 3.72 23.92
CA GLY A 283 -12.51 3.19 23.32
C GLY A 283 -13.18 4.04 22.23
N PHE A 284 -12.67 5.22 21.88
CA PHE A 284 -13.27 6.09 20.85
C PHE A 284 -12.28 6.73 19.86
N VAL A 285 -12.79 7.01 18.66
CA VAL A 285 -12.19 7.90 17.66
C VAL A 285 -13.28 8.79 17.06
N THR A 286 -13.06 10.09 16.98
CA THR A 286 -13.87 11.01 16.17
C THR A 286 -13.14 11.39 14.89
N VAL A 287 -13.89 11.60 13.80
CA VAL A 287 -13.35 12.07 12.52
C VAL A 287 -14.21 13.21 11.97
N ASP A 288 -13.56 14.33 11.63
CA ASP A 288 -14.22 15.53 11.09
C ASP A 288 -13.41 16.14 9.93
N PRO A 289 -14.03 16.46 8.77
CA PRO A 289 -15.37 16.05 8.34
C PRO A 289 -15.53 14.53 8.22
N TRP A 290 -16.75 14.02 8.32
CA TRP A 290 -17.04 12.58 8.33
C TRP A 290 -16.96 11.95 6.92
N PRO A 291 -16.02 11.01 6.64
CA PRO A 291 -15.78 10.48 5.29
C PRO A 291 -16.51 9.16 4.99
N TYR A 292 -17.31 8.65 5.94
CA TYR A 292 -17.86 7.30 5.89
C TYR A 292 -19.36 7.27 5.62
N GLY A 293 -19.84 6.15 5.08
CA GLY A 293 -21.26 5.91 4.82
C GLY A 293 -22.08 5.59 6.08
N PRO A 294 -21.63 4.68 6.97
CA PRO A 294 -22.26 4.46 8.27
C PRO A 294 -22.15 5.69 9.19
N THR A 295 -23.06 5.84 10.16
CA THR A 295 -22.98 6.91 11.18
C THR A 295 -21.97 6.62 12.30
N SER A 296 -21.55 5.37 12.44
CA SER A 296 -20.46 4.92 13.31
C SER A 296 -20.06 3.49 12.95
N PHE A 297 -18.88 3.05 13.38
CA PHE A 297 -18.44 1.65 13.27
C PHE A 297 -17.33 1.35 14.27
N GLU A 298 -16.95 0.09 14.38
CA GLU A 298 -15.83 -0.36 15.21
C GLU A 298 -14.60 -0.72 14.35
N VAL A 299 -13.44 -0.39 14.93
CA VAL A 299 -12.11 -0.83 14.50
C VAL A 299 -11.43 -1.46 15.72
N ALA A 300 -10.65 -2.50 15.48
CA ALA A 300 -9.94 -3.20 16.53
C ALA A 300 -8.55 -3.62 16.07
N VAL A 301 -7.67 -3.90 17.03
CA VAL A 301 -6.32 -4.41 16.81
C VAL A 301 -6.04 -5.48 17.85
N HIS A 302 -5.36 -6.55 17.41
CA HIS A 302 -4.90 -7.60 18.30
C HIS A 302 -3.42 -7.41 18.61
N GLY A 303 -3.01 -7.73 19.83
CA GLY A 303 -1.61 -7.71 20.25
C GLY A 303 -1.38 -8.60 21.46
N ARG A 304 -0.11 -8.79 21.83
CA ARG A 304 0.33 -9.57 22.98
C ARG A 304 0.68 -8.64 24.14
N VAL A 305 0.21 -8.95 25.35
CA VAL A 305 0.54 -8.14 26.55
C VAL A 305 1.70 -8.74 27.31
N LEU A 306 2.76 -7.95 27.47
CA LEU A 306 3.91 -8.28 28.32
C LEU A 306 3.77 -7.54 29.65
N GLU A 307 3.85 -8.30 30.74
CA GLU A 307 3.77 -7.81 32.13
C GLU A 307 5.04 -7.05 32.60
N ARG A 308 5.98 -6.80 31.68
CA ARG A 308 7.24 -6.06 31.90
C ARG A 308 7.77 -5.50 30.59
N ASP A 309 8.64 -4.50 30.70
CA ASP A 309 9.20 -3.76 29.58
C ASP A 309 10.68 -4.05 29.28
N ARG A 310 11.39 -4.80 30.14
CA ARG A 310 12.80 -5.18 29.96
C ARG A 310 13.06 -6.68 30.04
N PHE A 311 14.00 -7.12 29.21
CA PHE A 311 14.44 -8.51 29.03
C PHE A 311 15.97 -8.57 28.94
N ALA A 312 16.58 -9.65 29.44
CA ALA A 312 18.01 -9.87 29.43
C ALA A 312 18.57 -10.28 28.05
N GLY A 313 17.71 -10.64 27.09
CA GLY A 313 18.09 -11.00 25.73
C GLY A 313 16.93 -11.50 24.88
N HIS A 314 17.21 -11.75 23.60
CA HIS A 314 16.18 -12.12 22.60
C HIS A 314 15.40 -13.39 22.97
N GLU A 315 16.06 -14.41 23.52
CA GLU A 315 15.40 -15.66 23.91
C GLU A 315 14.36 -15.46 25.01
N GLU A 316 14.68 -14.66 26.03
CA GLU A 316 13.75 -14.37 27.13
C GLU A 316 12.54 -13.55 26.64
N TYR A 317 12.78 -12.58 25.75
CA TYR A 317 11.73 -11.78 25.12
C TYR A 317 10.80 -12.63 24.26
N ARG A 318 11.35 -13.48 23.37
CA ARG A 318 10.59 -14.41 22.53
C ARG A 318 9.79 -15.42 23.36
N ALA A 319 10.37 -15.95 24.45
CA ALA A 319 9.66 -16.84 25.37
C ALA A 319 8.50 -16.13 26.09
N ALA A 320 8.72 -14.89 26.56
CA ALA A 320 7.68 -14.08 27.19
C ALA A 320 6.55 -13.73 26.20
N LEU A 321 6.87 -13.39 24.95
CA LEU A 321 5.91 -13.16 23.88
C LEU A 321 5.09 -14.40 23.52
N ALA A 322 5.73 -15.56 23.41
CA ALA A 322 5.04 -16.81 23.12
C ALA A 322 4.02 -17.18 24.22
N ALA A 323 4.37 -16.92 25.49
CA ALA A 323 3.50 -17.13 26.64
C ALA A 323 2.47 -16.00 26.88
N ALA A 324 2.69 -14.81 26.32
CA ALA A 324 1.83 -13.64 26.54
C ALA A 324 0.40 -13.86 26.02
N PRO A 325 -0.63 -13.42 26.77
CA PRO A 325 -2.01 -13.46 26.29
C PRO A 325 -2.19 -12.52 25.10
N VAL A 326 -2.97 -12.98 24.13
CA VAL A 326 -3.48 -12.11 23.05
C VAL A 326 -4.68 -11.34 23.60
N VAL A 327 -4.67 -10.02 23.42
CA VAL A 327 -5.78 -9.12 23.75
C VAL A 327 -6.24 -8.38 22.49
N GLU A 328 -7.49 -7.95 22.49
CA GLU A 328 -8.04 -7.03 21.51
C GLU A 328 -8.24 -5.66 22.16
N LEU A 329 -7.80 -4.59 21.49
CA LEU A 329 -8.27 -3.23 21.78
C LEU A 329 -9.25 -2.81 20.69
N CYS A 330 -10.38 -2.24 21.09
CA CYS A 330 -11.44 -1.78 20.20
C CYS A 330 -11.69 -0.27 20.38
N TRP A 331 -12.01 0.41 19.28
CA TRP A 331 -12.48 1.79 19.28
C TRP A 331 -13.75 1.94 18.44
N ARG A 332 -14.73 2.67 18.99
CA ARG A 332 -15.88 3.18 18.26
C ARG A 332 -15.48 4.43 17.48
N VAL A 333 -15.54 4.35 16.15
CA VAL A 333 -15.33 5.47 15.23
C VAL A 333 -16.66 6.15 14.94
N ALA A 334 -16.73 7.48 15.13
CA ALA A 334 -17.94 8.30 14.97
C ALA A 334 -17.60 9.71 14.44
N PRO A 335 -18.58 10.50 13.96
CA PRO A 335 -18.37 11.94 13.76
C PRO A 335 -18.04 12.64 15.10
N ARG A 336 -17.47 13.84 15.01
CA ARG A 336 -17.13 14.69 16.16
C ARG A 336 -18.36 15.33 16.82
#